data_AF-A0A0F9PJI6-F1
#
_entry.id   AF-A0A0F9PJI6-F1
#
_cell.length_a   1.000
_cell.length_b   1.000
_cell.length_c   1.000
_cell.angle_alpha   90.00
_cell.angle_beta   90.00
_cell.angle_gamma   90.00
#
_symmetry.space_group_name_H-M   'P 1'
#
loop_
_entity.id
_entity.type
_entity.pdbx_description
1 polymer ?
#
loop_
_entity_poly.entity_id
_entity_poly.type
_entity_poly.pdbx_seq_one_letter_code
_entity_poly.pdbx_strand_id
1 'polypeptide(L)'
;MIENAEDYAKYEAAVESGSEGLKHFSSGACLNCSDCEDYCAREDYDSDEDWYEAVSESHWYSMVPFSWSDCDLCNRQLGGDRYPAHAFSDDREITHLDVCDDCVYYIEYGRLDDTTMDQIER
;
A
#
# COMPACT_ATOMS: atom_id res chain seq x y z
N MET A 1 -2.56 -8.23 -15.69
CA MET A 1 -3.49 -7.12 -15.90
C MET A 1 -4.86 -7.68 -15.61
N ILE A 2 -5.72 -6.95 -14.89
CA ILE A 2 -7.06 -7.42 -14.54
C ILE A 2 -7.98 -6.94 -15.66
N GLU A 3 -8.44 -7.86 -16.52
CA GLU A 3 -9.14 -7.50 -17.76
C GLU A 3 -10.61 -7.94 -17.78
N ASN A 4 -11.01 -8.80 -16.85
CA ASN A 4 -12.33 -9.41 -16.81
C ASN A 4 -12.69 -9.87 -15.38
N ALA A 5 -13.92 -10.34 -15.20
CA ALA A 5 -14.44 -10.79 -13.91
C ALA A 5 -13.70 -11.99 -13.31
N GLU A 6 -13.16 -12.89 -14.14
CA GLU A 6 -12.38 -14.04 -13.65
C GLU A 6 -11.04 -13.58 -13.08
N ASP A 7 -10.36 -12.65 -13.75
CA ASP A 7 -9.12 -12.08 -13.25
C ASP A 7 -9.33 -11.26 -11.97
N TYR A 8 -10.46 -10.54 -11.89
CA TYR A 8 -10.82 -9.80 -10.69
C TYR A 8 -11.09 -10.74 -9.50
N ALA A 9 -11.81 -11.84 -9.72
CA ALA A 9 -12.03 -12.84 -8.66
C ALA A 9 -10.72 -13.49 -8.18
N LYS A 10 -9.74 -13.72 -9.08
CA LYS A 10 -8.40 -14.20 -8.69
C LYS A 10 -7.65 -13.16 -7.88
N TYR A 11 -7.77 -11.89 -8.26
CA TYR A 11 -7.18 -10.78 -7.52
C TYR A 11 -7.77 -10.67 -6.11
N GLU A 12 -9.10 -10.71 -5.96
CA GLU A 12 -9.76 -10.66 -4.66
C GLU A 12 -9.33 -11.83 -3.77
N ALA A 13 -9.27 -13.05 -4.32
CA ALA A 13 -8.79 -14.21 -3.59
C ALA A 13 -7.32 -14.08 -3.16
N ALA A 14 -6.47 -13.47 -4.00
CA ALA A 14 -5.07 -13.20 -3.66
C ALA A 14 -4.96 -12.17 -2.53
N VAL A 15 -5.72 -11.08 -2.59
CA VAL A 15 -5.78 -10.06 -1.54
C VAL A 15 -6.29 -10.67 -0.23
N GLU A 16 -7.36 -11.46 -0.27
CA GLU A 16 -7.90 -12.15 0.91
C GLU A 16 -6.84 -13.03 1.56
N SER A 17 -6.13 -13.83 0.74
CA SER A 17 -5.03 -14.68 1.22
C SER A 17 -3.86 -13.87 1.79
N GLY A 18 -3.46 -12.76 1.17
CA GLY A 18 -2.38 -11.90 1.67
C GLY A 18 -2.77 -11.10 2.91
N SER A 19 -4.07 -10.89 3.12
CA SER A 19 -4.62 -10.19 4.29
C SER A 19 -4.86 -11.10 5.51
N GLU A 20 -4.55 -12.40 5.43
CA GLU A 20 -4.80 -13.34 6.51
C GLU A 20 -4.07 -12.92 7.81
N GLY A 21 -4.82 -12.78 8.90
CA GLY A 21 -4.30 -12.34 10.20
C GLY A 21 -4.05 -10.83 10.32
N LEU A 22 -4.37 -10.06 9.29
CA LEU A 22 -4.23 -8.59 9.26
C LEU A 22 -5.59 -7.90 9.30
N LYS A 23 -5.67 -6.77 10.00
CA LYS A 23 -6.90 -6.00 10.24
C LYS A 23 -6.63 -4.49 10.20
N HIS A 24 -7.69 -3.71 10.01
CA HIS A 24 -7.63 -2.24 10.06
C HIS A 24 -6.57 -1.64 9.12
N PHE A 25 -6.69 -1.98 7.84
CA PHE A 25 -5.80 -1.47 6.82
C PHE A 25 -5.90 0.05 6.65
N SER A 26 -4.76 0.68 6.37
CA SER A 26 -4.64 2.07 5.94
C SER A 26 -3.57 2.14 4.87
N SER A 27 -3.85 2.81 3.76
CA SER A 27 -2.77 3.17 2.81
C SER A 27 -1.99 4.39 3.31
N GLY A 28 -0.78 4.57 2.79
CA GLY A 28 0.10 5.69 3.12
C GLY A 28 1.13 5.37 4.21
N ALA A 29 2.11 6.28 4.33
CA ALA A 29 3.18 6.16 5.32
C ALA A 29 2.65 6.35 6.75
N CYS A 30 3.16 5.57 7.70
CA CYS A 30 2.85 5.69 9.11
C CYS A 30 4.09 6.22 9.86
N LEU A 31 4.00 7.40 10.47
CA LEU A 31 5.13 8.03 11.17
C LEU A 31 5.60 7.26 12.42
N ASN A 32 4.86 6.23 12.83
CA ASN A 32 5.20 5.37 13.97
C ASN A 32 5.63 3.96 13.50
N CYS A 33 5.84 3.78 12.20
CA CYS A 33 6.41 2.57 11.61
C CYS A 33 7.89 2.85 11.30
N SER A 34 8.79 2.02 11.83
CA SER A 34 10.24 2.18 11.60
C SER A 34 10.62 2.11 10.12
N ASP A 35 9.94 1.27 9.33
CA ASP A 35 10.21 1.16 7.89
C ASP A 35 9.80 2.45 7.15
N CYS A 36 8.78 3.15 7.64
CA CYS A 36 8.39 4.45 7.12
C CYS A 36 9.29 5.60 7.57
N GLU A 37 9.98 5.50 8.71
CA GLU A 37 10.95 6.52 9.12
C GLU A 37 12.10 6.63 8.11
N ASP A 38 12.60 5.48 7.64
CA ASP A 38 13.61 5.39 6.58
C ASP A 38 13.04 5.89 5.23
N TYR A 39 11.82 5.49 4.89
CA TYR A 39 11.12 5.94 3.68
C TYR A 39 10.96 7.46 3.64
N CYS A 40 10.68 8.08 4.79
CA CYS A 40 10.53 9.52 4.95
C CYS A 40 11.87 10.24 5.23
N ALA A 41 12.99 9.55 5.05
CA ALA A 41 14.34 10.08 5.22
C ALA A 41 14.52 10.85 6.52
N ARG A 42 14.02 10.32 7.65
CA ARG A 42 14.09 10.99 8.96
C ARG A 42 15.50 11.46 9.30
N GLU A 43 16.52 10.70 8.91
CA GLU A 43 17.94 11.02 9.16
C GLU A 43 18.42 12.30 8.44
N ASP A 44 17.75 12.75 7.38
CA ASP A 44 18.12 13.97 6.64
C ASP A 44 17.69 15.27 7.36
N TYR A 45 16.99 15.16 8.49
CA TYR A 45 16.45 16.29 9.25
C TYR A 45 17.12 16.46 10.61
N ASP A 46 17.49 17.69 10.93
CA ASP A 46 18.17 18.06 12.17
C ASP A 46 17.30 17.87 13.43
N SER A 47 15.97 17.86 13.29
CA SER A 47 15.03 17.69 14.41
C SER A 47 13.76 16.92 14.02
N ASP A 48 13.06 16.35 15.02
CA ASP A 48 11.76 15.71 14.81
C ASP A 48 10.72 16.72 14.32
N GLU A 49 10.73 17.95 14.85
CA GLU A 49 9.76 18.99 14.50
C GLU A 49 9.85 19.39 13.02
N ASP A 50 11.06 19.61 12.51
CA ASP A 50 11.30 19.92 11.09
C ASP A 50 10.87 18.75 10.19
N TRP A 51 11.12 17.52 10.62
CA TRP A 51 10.68 16.33 9.90
C TRP A 51 9.15 16.21 9.88
N TYR A 52 8.48 16.39 11.02
CA TYR A 52 7.01 16.38 11.10
C TYR A 52 6.39 17.46 10.23
N GLU A 53 6.91 18.68 10.27
CA GLU A 53 6.44 19.78 9.41
C GLU A 53 6.62 19.40 7.93
N ALA A 54 7.83 18.97 7.54
CA ALA A 54 8.12 18.56 6.18
C ALA A 54 7.23 17.42 5.69
N VAL A 55 7.03 16.36 6.48
CA VAL A 55 6.20 15.22 6.08
C VAL A 55 4.71 15.58 6.08
N SER A 56 4.27 16.52 6.91
CA SER A 56 2.88 16.99 6.93
C SER A 56 2.53 17.95 5.78
N GLU A 57 3.50 18.75 5.32
CA GLU A 57 3.33 19.72 4.22
C GLU A 57 3.68 19.12 2.85
N SER A 58 4.57 18.13 2.82
CA SER A 58 4.97 17.46 1.60
C SER A 58 3.89 16.50 1.13
N HIS A 59 3.52 16.62 -0.14
CA HIS A 59 2.71 15.62 -0.81
C HIS A 59 3.58 14.37 -1.00
N TRP A 60 3.63 13.50 0.02
CA TRP A 60 4.36 12.23 0.09
C TRP A 60 4.18 11.30 -1.13
N TYR A 61 3.13 11.56 -1.92
CA TYR A 61 2.85 10.94 -3.22
C TYR A 61 4.00 11.01 -4.23
N SER A 62 5.01 11.90 -4.08
CA SER A 62 6.08 12.02 -5.08
C SER A 62 7.27 11.08 -4.89
N MET A 63 7.32 10.28 -3.82
CA MET A 63 8.50 9.47 -3.48
C MET A 63 8.26 7.96 -3.59
N VAL A 64 7.24 7.53 -4.34
CA VAL A 64 6.90 6.12 -4.50
C VAL A 64 8.02 5.42 -5.29
N PRO A 65 8.81 4.52 -4.67
CA PRO A 65 9.91 3.87 -5.35
C PRO A 65 9.37 2.80 -6.29
N PHE A 66 9.97 2.71 -7.47
CA PHE A 66 9.80 1.56 -8.33
C PHE A 66 10.50 0.36 -7.66
N SER A 67 9.80 -0.77 -7.53
CA SER A 67 10.36 -2.01 -7.01
C SER A 67 10.14 -3.19 -7.95
N TRP A 68 11.04 -4.16 -7.87
CA TRP A 68 10.90 -5.49 -8.47
C TRP A 68 10.37 -6.54 -7.50
N SER A 69 10.14 -6.19 -6.23
CA SER A 69 9.52 -7.09 -5.25
C SER A 69 8.04 -7.32 -5.57
N ASP A 70 7.55 -8.49 -5.17
CA ASP A 70 6.13 -8.85 -5.26
C ASP A 70 5.32 -7.90 -4.36
N CYS A 71 4.05 -7.65 -4.71
CA CYS A 71 3.14 -6.89 -3.84
C CYS A 71 2.80 -7.72 -2.60
N ASP A 72 2.95 -7.16 -1.40
CA ASP A 72 2.71 -7.92 -0.15
C ASP A 72 1.25 -8.39 0.02
N LEU A 73 0.30 -7.72 -0.64
CA LEU A 73 -1.13 -8.04 -0.51
C LEU A 73 -1.63 -8.99 -1.60
N CYS A 74 -1.46 -8.63 -2.88
CA CYS A 74 -1.96 -9.45 -4.00
C CYS A 74 -0.92 -10.42 -4.58
N ASN A 75 0.30 -10.43 -4.04
CA ASN A 75 1.43 -11.27 -4.46
C ASN A 75 1.76 -11.18 -5.97
N ARG A 76 1.48 -10.03 -6.59
CA ARG A 76 1.69 -9.81 -8.01
C ARG A 76 3.16 -9.49 -8.28
N GLN A 77 3.78 -10.28 -9.16
CA GLN A 77 5.21 -10.23 -9.45
C GLN A 77 5.63 -9.23 -10.53
N LEU A 78 4.70 -8.38 -10.98
CA LEU A 78 5.04 -7.36 -11.96
C LEU A 78 5.72 -6.21 -11.21
N GLY A 79 6.98 -5.93 -11.59
CA GLY A 79 7.68 -4.75 -11.12
C GLY A 79 6.86 -3.49 -11.39
N GLY A 80 6.94 -2.53 -10.49
CA GLY A 80 6.12 -1.34 -10.50
C GLY A 80 6.28 -0.55 -9.21
N ASP A 81 5.51 0.52 -9.11
CA ASP A 81 5.51 1.37 -7.93
C ASP A 81 4.97 0.59 -6.72
N ARG A 82 5.61 0.79 -5.56
CA ARG A 82 5.18 0.20 -4.28
C ARG A 82 4.89 1.31 -3.29
N TYR A 83 3.65 1.29 -2.82
CA TYR A 83 3.12 2.25 -1.89
C TYR A 83 3.16 1.66 -0.49
N PRO A 84 3.57 2.43 0.52
CA PRO A 84 3.47 1.99 1.89
C PRO A 84 1.99 1.82 2.27
N ALA A 85 1.69 0.74 2.94
CA ALA A 85 0.42 0.48 3.60
C ALA A 85 0.67 -0.18 4.96
N HIS A 86 -0.32 -0.11 5.83
CA HIS A 86 -0.22 -0.60 7.19
C HIS A 86 -1.47 -1.37 7.59
N ALA A 87 -1.27 -2.39 8.40
CA ALA A 87 -2.34 -3.11 9.07
C ALA A 87 -1.91 -3.49 10.49
N PHE A 88 -2.87 -3.88 11.32
CA PHE A 88 -2.59 -4.52 12.60
C PHE A 88 -2.67 -6.03 12.45
N SER A 89 -1.64 -6.72 12.92
CA SER A 89 -1.68 -8.17 13.11
C SER A 89 -2.65 -8.57 14.25
N ASP A 90 -2.94 -9.85 14.37
CA ASP A 90 -3.73 -10.39 15.49
C ASP A 90 -3.11 -10.11 16.87
N ASP A 91 -1.78 -9.94 16.93
CA ASP A 91 -1.04 -9.56 18.14
C ASP A 91 -1.07 -8.05 18.41
N ARG A 92 -1.75 -7.27 17.56
CA ARG A 92 -1.87 -5.80 17.60
C ARG A 92 -0.57 -5.04 17.32
N GLU A 93 0.36 -5.69 16.66
CA GLU A 93 1.56 -5.05 16.13
C GLU A 93 1.28 -4.43 14.76
N ILE A 94 1.85 -3.25 14.50
CA ILE A 94 1.78 -2.61 13.17
C ILE A 94 2.62 -3.44 12.20
N THR A 95 2.01 -3.84 11.11
CA THR A 95 2.67 -4.52 9.98
C THR A 95 2.78 -3.54 8.83
N HIS A 96 4.00 -3.24 8.41
CA HIS A 96 4.28 -2.51 7.19
C HIS A 96 4.08 -3.42 5.96
N LEU A 97 3.55 -2.86 4.88
CA LEU A 97 3.31 -3.55 3.63
C LEU A 97 3.72 -2.66 2.46
N ASP A 98 4.42 -3.24 1.49
CA ASP A 98 4.71 -2.64 0.19
C ASP A 98 3.69 -3.14 -0.84
N VAL A 99 2.72 -2.30 -1.17
CA VAL A 99 1.57 -2.70 -2.00
C VAL A 99 1.54 -1.99 -3.35
N CYS A 100 0.95 -2.62 -4.37
CA CYS A 100 0.72 -1.97 -5.66
C CYS A 100 -0.45 -0.98 -5.60
N ASP A 101 -0.55 -0.12 -6.60
CA ASP A 101 -1.66 0.84 -6.80
C ASP A 101 -3.05 0.19 -6.72
N ASP A 102 -3.26 -0.95 -7.39
CA ASP A 102 -4.50 -1.73 -7.32
C ASP A 102 -4.90 -2.02 -5.86
N CYS A 103 -3.92 -2.42 -5.03
CA CYS A 103 -4.15 -2.74 -3.62
C CYS A 103 -4.35 -1.50 -2.74
N VAL A 104 -3.76 -0.35 -3.09
CA VAL A 104 -4.09 0.92 -2.44
C VAL A 104 -5.57 1.24 -2.63
N TYR A 105 -6.08 1.17 -3.86
CA TYR A 105 -7.51 1.38 -4.13
C TYR A 105 -8.39 0.39 -3.37
N TYR A 106 -8.00 -0.89 -3.36
CA TYR A 106 -8.77 -1.91 -2.67
C TYR A 106 -8.81 -1.71 -1.15
N ILE A 107 -7.70 -1.28 -0.53
CA ILE A 107 -7.66 -0.95 0.90
C ILE A 107 -8.63 0.19 1.23
N GLU A 108 -8.63 1.26 0.42
CA GLU A 108 -9.42 2.47 0.68
C GLU A 108 -10.91 2.30 0.36
N TYR A 109 -11.24 1.51 -0.67
CA TYR A 109 -12.59 1.46 -1.25
C TYR A 109 -13.22 0.07 -1.30
N GLY A 110 -12.47 -0.99 -0.98
CA GLY A 110 -12.91 -2.39 -1.07
C GLY A 110 -13.07 -2.91 -2.50
N ARG A 111 -12.55 -2.17 -3.50
CA ARG A 111 -12.59 -2.49 -4.93
C ARG A 111 -11.53 -1.69 -5.70
N LEU A 112 -11.32 -2.01 -6.97
CA LEU A 112 -10.44 -1.25 -7.87
C LEU A 112 -11.09 0.08 -8.31
N ASP A 113 -10.32 0.91 -9.00
CA ASP A 113 -10.80 2.19 -9.52
C ASP A 113 -11.95 2.03 -10.53
N ASP A 114 -12.77 3.07 -10.66
CA ASP A 114 -13.99 3.04 -11.48
C ASP A 114 -13.70 2.69 -12.95
N THR A 115 -12.55 3.09 -13.50
CA THR A 115 -12.21 2.78 -14.91
C THR A 115 -11.95 1.30 -15.10
N THR A 116 -11.25 0.66 -14.14
CA THR A 116 -10.99 -0.77 -14.17
C THR A 116 -12.27 -1.57 -13.91
N MET A 117 -13.08 -1.16 -12.93
CA MET A 117 -14.37 -1.82 -12.65
C MET A 117 -15.32 -1.75 -13.85
N ASP A 118 -15.44 -0.59 -14.52
CA ASP A 118 -16.25 -0.41 -15.73
C ASP A 118 -15.79 -1.33 -16.88
N GLN A 119 -14.51 -1.68 -16.96
CA GLN A 119 -13.98 -2.60 -17.97
C GLN A 119 -14.32 -4.06 -17.65
N ILE A 120 -14.26 -4.42 -16.37
CA ILE A 120 -14.57 -5.77 -15.88
C ILE A 120 -16.06 -6.12 -16.06
N GLU A 121 -16.95 -5.13 -15.89
CA GLU A 121 -18.41 -5.30 -15.92
C GLU A 121 -19.02 -5.31 -17.34
N ARG A 122 -18.24 -4.99 -18.37
CA ARG A 122 -18.68 -4.95 -19.77
C ARG A 122 -18.62 -6.32 -20.46
#